data_AF-A0A0D5C4T6-F1
#
_entry.id   AF-A0A0D5C4T6-F1
#
_cell.length_a   1.000
_cell.length_b   1.000
_cell.length_c   1.000
_cell.angle_alpha   90.00
_cell.angle_beta   90.00
_cell.angle_gamma   90.00
#
_symmetry.space_group_name_H-M   'P 1'
#
loop_
_entity.id
_entity.type
_entity.pdbx_description
1 polymer ?
#
loop_
_entity_poly.entity_id
_entity_poly.type
_entity_poly.pdbx_seq_one_letter_code
_entity_poly.pdbx_strand_id
1 'polypeptide(L)' 'MIYKVHVEFSKEFLEINDKQINIGIKSKPLKGEANKEIIKKIAKQFGISSSLVQIKSDHKSRDKIIEILEERI' A
#
# COMPACT_ATOMS: atom_id res chain seq x y z
N MET A 1 8.42 -8.46 -5.69
CA MET A 1 8.83 -7.09 -6.09
C MET A 1 8.66 -6.14 -4.93
N ILE A 2 9.55 -5.16 -4.75
CA ILE A 2 9.48 -4.19 -3.65
C ILE A 2 9.07 -2.82 -4.19
N TYR A 3 8.06 -2.22 -3.56
CA TYR A 3 7.51 -0.91 -3.88
C TYR A 3 7.59 0.01 -2.66
N LYS A 4 7.97 1.27 -2.87
CA LYS A 4 7.79 2.31 -1.87
C LYS A 4 6.37 2.84 -1.96
N VAL A 5 5.71 2.98 -0.83
CA VAL A 5 4.34 3.46 -0.73
C VAL A 5 4.31 4.69 0.15
N HIS A 6 4.01 5.84 -0.44
CA HIS A 6 3.83 7.09 0.29
C HIS A 6 2.34 7.24 0.65
N VAL A 7 2.02 7.36 1.94
CA VAL A 7 0.64 7.48 2.41
C VAL A 7 0.35 8.93 2.76
N GLU A 8 -0.57 9.54 2.02
CA GLU A 8 -1.09 10.87 2.33
C GLU A 8 -2.45 10.79 3.00
N PHE A 9 -2.56 11.40 4.18
CA PHE A 9 -3.79 11.49 4.93
C PHE A 9 -4.42 12.86 4.64
N SER A 10 -5.52 12.89 3.88
CA SER A 10 -6.41 14.07 3.69
C SER A 10 -7.25 13.90 2.41
N LYS A 11 -6.64 13.31 1.38
CA LYS A 11 -7.24 13.13 0.05
C LYS A 11 -7.27 11.66 -0.31
N GLU A 12 -8.20 11.26 -1.16
CA GLU A 12 -8.26 9.89 -1.68
C GLU A 12 -7.74 9.89 -3.12
N PHE A 13 -6.59 9.27 -3.35
CA PHE A 13 -5.99 9.13 -4.67
C PHE A 13 -5.08 7.89 -4.70
N LEU A 14 -4.70 7.47 -5.90
CA LEU A 14 -3.74 6.39 -6.10
C LEU A 14 -2.94 6.69 -7.36
N GLU A 15 -1.63 6.83 -7.20
CA GLU A 15 -0.69 7.08 -8.28
C GLU A 15 0.42 6.03 -8.21
N ILE A 16 0.74 5.43 -9.34
CA ILE A 16 1.77 4.40 -9.46
C ILE A 16 2.84 4.94 -10.40
N ASN A 17 4.07 5.07 -9.90
CA ASN A 17 5.25 5.53 -10.62
C ASN A 17 6.33 4.45 -10.51
N ASP A 18 6.49 3.58 -11.51
CA ASP A 18 7.50 2.50 -11.57
C ASP A 18 7.66 1.66 -10.28
N LYS A 19 8.41 2.16 -9.29
CA LYS A 19 8.69 1.52 -7.98
C LYS A 19 8.13 2.29 -6.77
N GLN A 20 7.37 3.35 -7.00
CA GLN A 20 6.77 4.21 -5.98
C GLN A 20 5.27 4.33 -6.20
N ILE A 21 4.49 4.14 -5.14
CA ILE A 21 3.03 4.22 -5.13
C ILE A 21 2.66 5.32 -4.16
N ASN A 22 2.00 6.38 -4.63
CA ASN A 22 1.44 7.40 -3.76
C ASN A 22 -0.04 7.09 -3.54
N ILE A 23 -0.44 6.95 -2.30
CA ILE A 23 -1.81 6.59 -1.94
C ILE A 23 -2.37 7.61 -0.95
N GLY A 24 -3.43 8.28 -1.38
CA GLY A 24 -4.25 9.09 -0.53
C GLY A 24 -5.32 8.25 0.15
N ILE A 25 -5.41 8.35 1.48
CA ILE A 25 -6.50 7.80 2.27
C ILE A 25 -7.16 8.91 3.12
N LYS A 26 -8.49 8.89 3.18
CA LYS A 26 -9.25 9.76 4.11
C LYS A 26 -9.36 9.15 5.51
N SER A 27 -9.13 7.84 5.60
CA SER A 27 -9.20 7.08 6.84
C SER A 27 -8.14 7.58 7.83
N LYS A 28 -8.56 7.88 9.07
CA LYS A 28 -7.63 8.20 10.16
C LYS A 28 -6.65 7.03 10.34
N PRO A 29 -5.40 7.27 10.76
CA PRO A 29 -4.45 6.20 11.08
C PRO A 29 -4.84 5.48 12.40
N LEU A 30 -6.09 5.04 12.50
CA LEU A 30 -6.54 4.09 13.50
C LEU A 30 -5.81 2.78 13.21
N LYS A 31 -5.10 2.26 14.23
CA LYS A 31 -4.18 1.11 14.14
C LYS A 31 -4.81 -0.02 13.30
N GLY A 32 -4.31 -0.18 12.06
CA GLY A 32 -4.65 -1.29 11.17
C GLY A 32 -5.66 -1.01 10.06
N GLU A 33 -6.48 0.05 10.15
CA GLU A 33 -7.48 0.36 9.10
C GLU A 33 -6.82 0.87 7.82
N ALA A 34 -5.89 1.81 7.96
CA ALA A 34 -5.08 2.32 6.85
C ALA A 34 -4.34 1.18 6.11
N ASN A 35 -3.76 0.24 6.85
CA ASN A 35 -3.01 -0.88 6.25
C ASN A 35 -3.91 -1.77 5.39
N LYS A 36 -5.12 -2.09 5.88
CA LYS A 36 -6.08 -2.91 5.13
C LYS A 36 -6.53 -2.20 3.85
N GLU A 37 -6.77 -0.90 3.92
CA GLU A 37 -7.21 -0.10 2.77
C GLU A 37 -6.11 -0.02 1.70
N ILE A 38 -4.87 0.24 2.12
CA ILE A 38 -3.69 0.27 1.23
C ILE A 38 -3.51 -1.07 0.52
N ILE A 39 -3.51 -2.17 1.29
CA ILE A 39 -3.37 -3.53 0.75
C ILE A 39 -4.47 -3.82 -0.28
N LYS A 40 -5.73 -3.49 0.02
CA LYS A 40 -6.85 -3.70 -0.92
C LYS A 40 -6.70 -2.89 -2.20
N LYS A 41 -6.33 -1.61 -2.09
CA LYS A 41 -6.16 -0.74 -3.27
C LYS A 41 -5.03 -1.24 -4.16
N ILE A 42 -3.88 -1.59 -3.57
CA ILE A 42 -2.74 -2.13 -4.32
C ILE A 42 -3.10 -3.47 -4.95
N ALA A 43 -3.65 -4.41 -4.18
CA ALA A 43 -4.09 -5.70 -4.69
C ALA A 43 -5.01 -5.55 -5.92
N LYS A 44 -5.99 -4.64 -5.85
CA LYS A 44 -6.92 -4.36 -6.95
C LYS A 44 -6.25 -3.75 -8.18
N GLN A 45 -5.25 -2.88 -7.99
CA GLN A 45 -4.52 -2.25 -9.09
C GLN A 45 -3.57 -3.21 -9.81
N PHE A 46 -2.92 -4.09 -9.06
CA PHE A 46 -2.01 -5.09 -9.61
C PHE A 46 -2.74 -6.38 -10.04
N GLY A 47 -4.04 -6.53 -9.75
CA GLY A 47 -4.81 -7.73 -10.07
C GLY A 47 -4.39 -8.96 -9.26
N ILE A 48 -3.77 -8.76 -8.10
CA ILE A 48 -3.22 -9.81 -7.24
C ILE A 48 -4.06 -9.98 -5.97
N SER A 49 -3.87 -11.11 -5.28
CA SER A 49 -4.49 -11.32 -3.97
C SER A 49 -3.90 -10.36 -2.92
N SER A 50 -4.75 -9.82 -2.05
CA SER A 50 -4.31 -9.01 -0.91
C SER A 50 -3.36 -9.74 0.05
N SER A 51 -3.39 -11.07 0.06
CA SER A 51 -2.46 -11.89 0.84
C SER A 51 -1.02 -11.83 0.33
N LEU A 52 -0.85 -11.49 -0.95
CA LEU A 52 0.46 -11.34 -1.60
C LEU A 52 1.08 -9.95 -1.35
N VAL A 53 0.32 -9.02 -0.78
CA VAL A 53 0.77 -7.66 -0.48
C VAL A 53 1.14 -7.57 0.99
N GLN A 54 2.44 -7.54 1.29
CA GLN A 54 2.95 -7.43 2.65
C GLN A 54 3.57 -6.07 2.91
N ILE A 55 3.22 -5.44 4.03
CA ILE A 55 3.85 -4.19 4.47
C ILE A 55 5.07 -4.55 5.32
N LYS A 56 6.27 -4.21 4.86
CA LYS A 56 7.55 -4.44 5.56
C LYS A 56 8.02 -3.25 6.39
N SER A 57 7.38 -2.09 6.30
CA SER A 57 7.77 -0.89 7.05
C SER A 57 7.15 -0.73 8.42
N ASP A 58 7.91 -0.08 9.28
CA ASP A 58 7.55 0.29 10.65
C ASP A 58 6.33 1.23 10.71
N HIS A 59 5.49 1.02 11.72
CA HIS A 59 4.16 1.62 11.85
C HIS A 59 4.18 3.14 12.09
N LYS A 60 5.36 3.71 12.40
CA LYS A 60 5.54 5.13 12.74
C LYS A 60 5.67 6.08 11.55
N SER A 61 6.07 5.58 10.38
CA SER A 61 6.36 6.44 9.21
C SER A 61 5.19 6.50 8.23
N ARG A 62 5.01 7.69 7.63
CA ARG A 62 4.06 7.94 6.52
C ARG A 62 4.50 7.23 5.24
N ASP A 63 5.80 7.02 5.12
CA ASP A 63 6.43 6.16 4.11
C ASP A 63 6.39 4.70 4.55
N LYS A 64 5.77 3.86 3.72
CA LYS A 64 5.71 2.42 3.88
C LYS A 64 6.48 1.75 2.75
N ILE A 65 7.07 0.61 3.01
CA ILE A 65 7.67 -0.29 2.03
C ILE A 65 6.73 -1.49 1.96
N ILE A 66 6.25 -1.75 0.75
CA ILE A 66 5.37 -2.87 0.47
C ILE A 66 6.10 -3.84 -0.43
N GLU A 67 6.09 -5.08 -0.01
CA GLU A 67 6.58 -6.22 -0.78
C GLU A 67 5.38 -6.93 -1.39
N ILE A 68 5.39 -7.03 -2.71
CA ILE A 68 4.45 -7.84 -3.47
C ILE A 68 5.14 -9.19 -3.73
N LEU A 69 4.61 -10.23 -3.11
CA LEU A 69 4.99 -11.62 -3.35
C LEU A 69 4.26 -12.09 -4.62
N GLU A 70 4.88 -11.92 -5.77
CA GLU A 70 4.32 -12.42 -7.03
C GLU A 70 4.36 -13.96 -7.01
N GLU A 71 3.21 -14.62 -7.04
CA GLU A 71 3.16 -16.06 -7.33
C GLU A 71 3.44 -16.23 -8.81
N ARG A 72 4.68 -16.59 -9.15
CA ARG A 72 5.00 -17.23 -10.43
C ARG A 72 4.27 -18.58 -10.44
N ILE A 73 3.15 -18.67 -11.16
CA ILE A 73 2.60 -19.93 -11.65
C ILE A 73 2.10 -19.70 -13.08
#